data_AF-A0A136KZL0-F1
#
_entry.id   AF-A0A136KZL0-F1
#
_cell.length_a   1.000
_cell.length_b   1.000
_cell.length_c   1.000
_cell.angle_alpha   90.00
_cell.angle_beta   90.00
_cell.angle_gamma   90.00
#
_symmetry.space_group_name_H-M   'P 1'
#
loop_
_entity.id
_entity.type
_entity.pdbx_description
1 polymer ?
#
loop_
_entity_poly.entity_id
_entity_poly.type
_entity_poly.pdbx_seq_one_letter_code
_entity_poly.pdbx_strand_id
1 'polypeptide(L)'
;MQILFCRSNPIDPDPRVEKEARALISAGYQVQAIGWDRSADLPLVEEKDGIKIQRLAIKAKFGNGLGNLPALLAWQIGLMIWLLKKNKTYEIIHACDFDTILPALIAKFFI
;
A
#
# COMPACT_ATOMS: atom_id res chain seq x y z
N MET A 1 -6.73 14.53 -9.52
CA MET A 1 -5.44 13.83 -9.41
C MET A 1 -5.61 12.56 -8.58
N GLN A 2 -4.81 11.53 -8.83
CA GLN A 2 -4.91 10.23 -8.16
C GLN A 2 -3.72 9.97 -7.23
N ILE A 3 -4.02 9.76 -5.94
CA ILE A 3 -3.04 9.58 -4.87
C ILE A 3 -3.07 8.12 -4.42
N LEU A 4 -1.91 7.49 -4.36
CA LEU A 4 -1.73 6.13 -3.87
C LEU A 4 -1.04 6.15 -2.50
N PHE A 5 -1.69 5.57 -1.49
CA PHE A 5 -1.09 5.28 -0.19
C PHE A 5 -0.39 3.93 -0.23
N CYS A 6 0.86 3.85 0.23
CA CYS A 6 1.56 2.59 0.44
C CYS A 6 1.66 2.31 1.95
N ARG A 7 1.08 1.19 2.40
CA ARG A 7 1.08 0.73 3.79
C ARG A 7 1.61 -0.69 3.93
N SER A 8 2.43 -0.91 4.94
CA SER A 8 2.98 -2.22 5.30
C SER A 8 2.09 -2.96 6.31
N ASN A 9 0.78 -2.70 6.25
CA ASN A 9 -0.28 -3.31 7.04
C ASN A 9 -1.47 -3.65 6.11
N PRO A 10 -2.48 -4.40 6.59
CA PRO A 10 -3.58 -4.81 5.73
C PRO A 10 -4.59 -3.71 5.42
N ILE A 11 -4.52 -2.52 6.02
CA ILE A 11 -5.56 -1.47 5.88
C ILE A 11 -6.95 -2.05 6.24
N ASP A 12 -7.04 -2.66 7.41
CA ASP A 12 -8.28 -3.27 7.93
C ASP A 12 -8.30 -3.35 9.46
N PRO A 13 -8.78 -2.30 10.17
CA PRO A 13 -8.90 -0.89 9.74
C PRO A 13 -7.55 -0.15 9.79
N ASP A 14 -7.46 1.02 9.14
CA ASP A 14 -6.33 1.96 9.31
C ASP A 14 -6.84 3.39 9.53
N PRO A 15 -7.10 3.81 10.78
CA PRO A 15 -7.70 5.11 11.07
C PRO A 15 -6.87 6.32 10.63
N ARG A 16 -5.56 6.16 10.37
CA ARG A 16 -4.72 7.27 9.90
C ARG A 16 -4.92 7.50 8.42
N VAL A 17 -4.78 6.42 7.63
CA VAL A 17 -5.04 6.44 6.18
C VAL A 17 -6.48 6.85 5.90
N GLU A 18 -7.45 6.30 6.64
CA GLU A 18 -8.87 6.62 6.45
C GLU A 18 -9.15 8.13 6.67
N LYS A 19 -8.54 8.75 7.67
CA LYS A 19 -8.70 10.20 7.93
C LYS A 19 -8.08 11.06 6.83
N GLU A 20 -6.85 10.73 6.43
CA GLU A 20 -6.12 11.45 5.38
C GLU A 20 -6.83 11.30 4.02
N ALA A 21 -7.24 10.07 3.69
CA ALA A 21 -7.98 9.78 2.47
C ALA A 21 -9.32 10.52 2.43
N ARG A 22 -10.08 10.55 3.53
CA ARG A 22 -11.35 11.28 3.59
C ARG A 22 -11.16 12.78 3.36
N ALA A 23 -10.11 13.37 3.94
CA ALA A 23 -9.79 14.77 3.71
C ALA A 23 -9.44 15.06 2.24
N LEU A 24 -8.64 14.19 1.61
CA LEU A 24 -8.28 14.29 0.19
C LEU A 24 -9.48 14.10 -0.73
N ILE A 25 -10.33 13.10 -0.47
CA ILE A 25 -11.57 12.87 -1.22
C ILE A 25 -12.49 14.08 -1.13
N SER A 26 -12.65 14.66 0.07
CA SER A 26 -13.47 15.86 0.27
C SER A 26 -12.93 17.09 -0.49
N ALA A 27 -11.63 17.12 -0.78
CA ALA A 27 -10.98 18.13 -1.59
C ALA A 27 -10.98 17.82 -3.11
N GLY A 28 -11.66 16.75 -3.55
CA GLY A 28 -11.81 16.39 -4.97
C GLY A 28 -10.70 15.50 -5.53
N TYR A 29 -9.84 14.94 -4.68
CA TYR A 29 -8.82 13.97 -5.10
C TYR A 29 -9.38 12.55 -5.14
N GLN A 30 -8.83 11.70 -6.01
CA GLN A 30 -9.10 10.27 -6.00
C GLN A 30 -8.03 9.57 -5.18
N VAL A 31 -8.43 8.67 -4.28
CA VAL A 31 -7.51 7.98 -3.38
C VAL A 31 -7.56 6.48 -3.61
N GLN A 32 -6.39 5.88 -3.74
CA GLN A 32 -6.18 4.43 -3.73
C GLN A 32 -5.19 4.08 -2.63
N ALA A 33 -5.21 2.84 -2.15
CA ALA A 33 -4.25 2.35 -1.19
C ALA A 33 -3.78 0.94 -1.53
N ILE A 34 -2.50 0.67 -1.29
CA ILE A 34 -1.91 -0.66 -1.37
C ILE A 34 -1.38 -1.07 0.01
N GLY A 35 -1.81 -2.23 0.46
CA GLY A 35 -1.53 -2.80 1.77
C GLY A 35 -0.81 -4.15 1.69
N TRP A 36 -0.15 -4.52 2.79
CA TRP A 36 0.40 -5.85 3.00
C TRP A 36 -0.52 -6.69 3.88
N ASP A 37 -1.20 -7.67 3.28
CA ASP A 37 -1.93 -8.68 4.03
C ASP A 37 -1.02 -9.85 4.40
N ARG A 38 -0.65 -9.89 5.69
CA ARG A 38 0.19 -10.94 6.28
C ARG A 38 -0.58 -12.22 6.62
N SER A 39 -1.90 -12.13 6.76
CA SER A 39 -2.78 -13.28 6.99
C SER A 39 -3.03 -14.04 5.69
N ALA A 40 -3.12 -13.28 4.58
CA ALA A 40 -3.60 -13.76 3.28
C ALA A 40 -5.06 -14.24 3.33
N ASP A 41 -5.85 -13.73 4.28
CA ASP A 41 -7.25 -14.09 4.49
C ASP A 41 -8.22 -12.96 4.06
N LEU A 42 -7.69 -11.78 3.69
CA LEU A 42 -8.51 -10.64 3.28
C LEU A 42 -8.73 -10.59 1.76
N PRO A 43 -9.80 -9.92 1.30
CA PRO A 43 -10.00 -9.65 -0.11
C PRO A 43 -8.81 -8.88 -0.71
N LEU A 44 -8.31 -9.35 -1.86
CA LEU A 44 -7.20 -8.70 -2.59
C LEU A 44 -7.55 -7.29 -3.07
N VAL A 45 -8.83 -7.03 -3.32
CA VAL A 45 -9.35 -5.71 -3.68
C VAL A 45 -10.62 -5.47 -2.88
N GLU A 46 -10.72 -4.29 -2.31
CA GLU A 46 -11.88 -3.83 -1.56
C GLU A 46 -12.10 -2.34 -1.85
N GLU A 47 -13.35 -1.89 -1.85
CA GLU A 47 -13.69 -0.47 -1.89
C GLU A 47 -14.42 -0.11 -0.61
N LYS A 48 -13.86 0.86 0.13
CA LYS A 48 -14.38 1.28 1.43
C LYS A 48 -14.26 2.79 1.56
N ASP A 49 -15.36 3.46 1.91
CA ASP A 49 -15.43 4.91 2.07
C ASP A 49 -14.87 5.72 0.86
N GLY A 50 -15.06 5.21 -0.36
CA GLY A 50 -14.54 5.81 -1.59
C GLY A 50 -13.04 5.62 -1.83
N ILE A 51 -12.40 4.76 -1.05
CA ILE A 51 -10.99 4.37 -1.18
C ILE A 51 -10.92 2.99 -1.83
N LYS A 52 -10.22 2.89 -2.95
CA LYS A 52 -9.89 1.58 -3.55
C LYS A 52 -8.66 0.99 -2.86
N ILE A 53 -8.86 -0.05 -2.07
CA ILE A 53 -7.82 -0.76 -1.33
C ILE A 53 -7.40 -2.00 -2.14
N GLN A 54 -6.11 -2.18 -2.34
CA GLN A 54 -5.52 -3.40 -2.89
C GLN A 54 -4.54 -3.99 -1.88
N ARG A 55 -4.51 -5.32 -1.79
CA ARG A 55 -3.65 -6.02 -0.83
C ARG A 55 -2.75 -7.02 -1.55
N LEU A 56 -1.47 -7.03 -1.17
CA LEU A 56 -0.57 -8.12 -1.51
C LEU A 56 -0.62 -9.15 -0.38
N ALA A 57 -1.13 -10.33 -0.70
CA ALA A 57 -1.23 -11.46 0.22
C ALA A 57 0.12 -12.19 0.31
N ILE A 58 0.99 -11.74 1.22
CA ILE A 58 2.32 -12.31 1.45
C ILE A 58 2.36 -12.73 2.92
N LYS A 59 2.28 -14.04 3.17
CA LYS A 59 2.21 -14.56 4.54
C LYS A 59 3.44 -14.19 5.35
N ALA A 60 3.22 -13.68 6.57
CA ALA A 60 4.29 -13.38 7.52
C ALA A 60 3.79 -13.59 8.95
N LYS A 61 4.67 -14.07 9.83
CA LYS A 61 4.33 -14.28 11.25
C LYS A 61 4.54 -12.98 12.02
N PHE A 62 3.62 -12.59 12.90
CA PHE A 62 3.88 -11.49 13.82
C PHE A 62 4.92 -11.89 14.88
N GLY A 63 5.78 -10.96 15.29
CA GLY A 63 6.70 -11.17 16.44
C GLY A 63 7.95 -12.03 16.19
N ASN A 64 8.26 -12.43 14.96
CA ASN A 64 9.38 -13.34 14.68
C ASN A 64 10.74 -12.64 14.47
N GLY A 65 10.86 -11.35 14.81
CA GLY A 65 12.08 -10.56 14.64
C GLY A 65 12.69 -10.66 13.23
N LEU A 66 13.98 -11.01 13.15
CA LEU A 66 14.72 -11.21 11.90
C LEU A 66 14.17 -12.36 11.04
N GLY A 67 13.43 -13.31 11.62
CA GLY A 67 12.79 -14.39 10.87
C GLY A 67 11.72 -13.91 9.88
N ASN A 68 11.30 -12.64 9.96
CA ASN A 68 10.40 -12.01 9.00
C ASN A 68 11.12 -11.31 7.84
N LEU A 69 12.45 -11.25 7.84
CA LEU A 69 13.21 -10.57 6.79
C LEU A 69 12.89 -11.09 5.38
N PRO A 70 12.76 -12.41 5.12
CA PRO A 70 12.38 -12.89 3.80
C PRO A 70 10.99 -12.39 3.36
N ALA A 71 10.03 -12.35 4.28
CA ALA A 71 8.68 -11.86 3.99
C ALA A 71 8.66 -10.34 3.77
N LEU A 72 9.47 -9.58 4.51
CA LEU A 72 9.67 -8.15 4.31
C LEU A 72 10.27 -7.85 2.92
N LEU A 73 11.30 -8.59 2.52
CA LEU A 73 11.90 -8.45 1.19
C LEU A 73 10.90 -8.83 0.09
N ALA A 74 10.15 -9.91 0.27
CA ALA A 74 9.09 -10.30 -0.65
C ALA A 74 8.01 -9.21 -0.77
N TRP A 75 7.63 -8.58 0.35
CA TRP A 75 6.72 -7.43 0.37
C TRP A 75 7.30 -6.24 -0.41
N GLN A 76 8.54 -5.84 -0.16
CA GLN A 76 9.15 -4.71 -0.87
C GLN A 76 9.28 -4.96 -2.37
N ILE A 77 9.70 -6.16 -2.78
CA ILE A 77 9.78 -6.57 -4.19
C ILE A 77 8.38 -6.60 -4.81
N GLY A 78 7.40 -7.18 -4.12
CA GLY A 78 6.01 -7.25 -4.57
C GLY A 78 5.40 -5.87 -4.76
N LEU A 79 5.58 -4.97 -3.78
CA LEU A 79 5.16 -3.58 -3.84
C LEU A 79 5.81 -2.86 -5.01
N MET A 80 7.13 -2.98 -5.18
CA MET A 80 7.87 -2.37 -6.28
C MET A 80 7.33 -2.85 -7.65
N ILE A 81 7.15 -4.16 -7.84
CA ILE A 81 6.60 -4.72 -9.07
C ILE A 81 5.17 -4.20 -9.31
N TRP A 82 4.33 -4.15 -8.28
CA TRP A 82 2.97 -3.65 -8.39
C TRP A 82 2.98 -2.18 -8.82
N LEU A 83 3.81 -1.35 -8.19
CA LEU A 83 3.95 0.08 -8.50
C LEU A 83 4.34 0.26 -9.98
N LEU A 84 5.39 -0.43 -10.43
CA LEU A 84 5.84 -0.33 -11.82
C LEU A 84 4.78 -0.80 -12.83
N LYS A 85 4.00 -1.84 -12.50
CA LYS A 85 2.90 -2.32 -13.36
C LYS A 85 1.68 -1.40 -13.36
N LYS A 86 1.49 -0.60 -12.31
CA LYS A 86 0.33 0.28 -12.12
C LYS A 86 0.70 1.76 -12.19
N ASN A 87 1.86 2.09 -12.74
CA ASN A 87 2.40 3.45 -12.83
C ASN A 87 1.51 4.47 -13.57
N LYS A 88 0.47 4.02 -14.30
CA LYS A 88 -0.53 4.88 -14.95
C LYS A 88 -1.85 5.01 -14.20
N THR A 89 -1.96 4.41 -13.01
CA THR A 89 -3.18 4.47 -12.17
C THR A 89 -3.02 5.35 -10.94
N TYR A 90 -1.96 6.15 -10.87
CA TYR A 90 -1.72 7.14 -9.83
C TYR A 90 -0.69 8.16 -10.32
N GLU A 91 -0.72 9.35 -9.72
CA GLU A 91 0.19 10.46 -10.03
C GLU A 91 1.08 10.81 -8.83
N ILE A 92 0.61 10.53 -7.61
CA ILE A 92 1.32 10.80 -6.36
C ILE A 92 1.42 9.51 -5.56
N ILE A 93 2.62 9.18 -5.07
CA ILE A 93 2.83 8.12 -4.10
C ILE A 93 3.01 8.72 -2.71
N HIS A 94 2.17 8.31 -1.76
CA HIS A 94 2.31 8.58 -0.35
C HIS A 94 2.84 7.33 0.38
N ALA A 95 4.17 7.23 0.46
CA ALA A 95 4.86 6.16 1.18
C ALA A 95 4.76 6.39 2.70
N CYS A 96 3.89 5.64 3.38
CA CYS A 96 3.55 5.92 4.77
C CYS A 96 4.46 5.21 5.78
N ASP A 97 5.09 4.11 5.37
CA ASP A 97 5.96 3.30 6.22
C ASP A 97 7.38 3.25 5.65
N PHE A 98 8.38 3.11 6.51
CA PHE A 98 9.80 3.18 6.12
C PHE A 98 10.17 2.16 5.03
N ASP A 99 9.67 0.93 5.14
CA ASP A 99 9.92 -0.13 4.16
C ASP A 99 9.24 0.10 2.80
N THR A 100 8.28 1.02 2.72
CA THR A 100 7.64 1.42 1.44
C THR A 100 8.42 2.51 0.70
N ILE A 101 9.37 3.19 1.36
CA ILE A 101 10.13 4.31 0.78
C ILE A 101 10.96 3.86 -0.42
N LEU A 102 11.73 2.78 -0.28
CA LEU A 102 12.61 2.31 -1.37
C LEU A 102 11.79 1.89 -2.62
N PRO A 103 10.74 1.05 -2.52
CA PRO A 103 9.85 0.79 -3.66
C PRO A 103 9.26 2.06 -4.29
N ALA A 104 8.83 3.04 -3.49
CA ALA A 104 8.26 4.29 -3.96
C ALA A 104 9.29 5.17 -4.70
N LEU A 105 10.51 5.29 -4.16
CA LEU A 105 11.60 6.04 -4.79
C LEU A 105 12.01 5.45 -6.13
N ILE A 106 12.06 4.12 -6.23
CA ILE A 106 12.33 3.43 -7.51
C ILE A 106 11.18 3.70 -8.48
N ALA A 107 9.94 3.51 -8.05
CA ALA A 107 8.77 3.72 -8.89
C ALA A 107 8.67 5.15 -9.41
N LYS A 108 9.07 6.16 -8.62
CA LYS A 108 9.08 7.59 -8.97
C LYS A 108 9.73 7.88 -10.33
N PHE A 109 10.74 7.12 -10.73
CA PHE A 109 11.43 7.33 -12.01
C PHE A 109 10.63 6.83 -13.23
N PHE A 110 9.48 6.18 -13.02
CA PHE A 110 8.68 5.53 -14.06
C PHE A 110 7.21 5.99 -14.10
N ILE A 111 6.79 6.88 -13.19
CA ILE A 111 5.42 7.41 -13.12
C ILE A 111 5.26 8.49 -14.19
#